data_AF-A0A975HMC7-F1
#
_entry.id   AF-A0A975HMC7-F1
#
_cell.length_a   1.000
_cell.length_b   1.000
_cell.length_c   1.000
_cell.angle_alpha   90.00
_cell.angle_beta   90.00
_cell.angle_gamma   90.00
#
_symmetry.space_group_name_H-M   'P 1'
#
loop_
_entity.id
_entity.type
_entity.pdbx_description
1 polymer ?
#
loop_
_entity_poly.entity_id
_entity_poly.type
_entity_poly.pdbx_seq_one_letter_code
_entity_poly.pdbx_strand_id
1 'polypeptide(L)'
;MALEQDIADLIKSADRLTDTVDHKIQSIQAELNAKKAEIDSRLTAKEQAVESKIAQFQKALPLAPNTLSDTKHFAQICKDVEPGTAVDVLKAHAAPWSTFFWGGSGGTATVTKLNLSQLEEFGLAPNAEFLRRGIGSKGAVGELFYGSNYNVLVFDVEINQPSKQNANEGLLFVLNQGCHTFVGWDRGEFLTQASCWVNVLEHSGSITFYPSQNRSAAIAVGGGDEKLGWQYKHSARGGWGGCHQPLFRGLGKMKVAICLPYVGTGDHGNNMIWADSIGHPYSHVGPTIQGVN
;
A
#
# COMPACT_ATOMS: atom_id res chain seq x y z
N MET A 1 30.39 -34.27 -82.01
CA MET A 1 30.65 -35.42 -81.12
C MET A 1 31.49 -35.05 -79.90
N ALA A 2 32.79 -34.71 -79.98
CA ALA A 2 33.58 -34.39 -78.77
C ALA A 2 33.07 -33.14 -78.00
N LEU A 3 32.80 -32.04 -78.71
CA LEU A 3 32.31 -30.80 -78.11
C LEU A 3 30.92 -30.93 -77.46
N GLU A 4 30.04 -31.74 -78.04
CA GLU A 4 28.68 -31.99 -77.52
C GLU A 4 28.73 -32.82 -76.23
N GLN A 5 29.69 -33.73 -76.13
CA GLN A 5 29.92 -34.53 -74.94
C GLN A 5 30.53 -33.68 -73.81
N ASP A 6 31.48 -32.81 -74.13
CA ASP A 6 32.04 -31.85 -73.17
C ASP A 6 30.95 -30.89 -72.63
N ILE A 7 30.06 -30.39 -73.49
CA ILE A 7 28.92 -29.54 -73.07
C ILE A 7 27.97 -30.32 -72.14
N ALA A 8 27.64 -31.57 -72.48
CA ALA A 8 26.77 -32.40 -71.65
C ALA A 8 27.38 -32.71 -70.28
N ASP A 9 28.69 -32.93 -70.20
CA ASP A 9 29.40 -33.18 -68.94
C ASP A 9 29.52 -31.90 -68.09
N LEU A 10 29.63 -30.73 -68.74
CA LEU A 10 29.64 -29.43 -68.07
C LEU A 10 28.26 -29.07 -67.49
N ILE A 11 27.17 -29.36 -68.22
CA ILE A 11 25.79 -29.22 -67.72
C ILE A 11 25.57 -30.13 -66.49
N LYS A 12 25.92 -31.42 -66.57
CA LYS A 12 25.82 -32.34 -65.43
C LYS A 12 26.62 -31.87 -64.22
N SER A 13 27.80 -31.29 -64.45
CA SER A 13 28.64 -30.76 -63.37
C SER A 13 28.04 -29.51 -62.75
N ALA A 14 27.42 -28.64 -63.55
CA ALA A 14 26.71 -27.45 -63.09
C ALA A 14 25.42 -27.80 -62.30
N ASP A 15 24.64 -28.78 -62.76
CA ASP A 15 23.46 -29.28 -62.06
C ASP A 15 23.86 -29.85 -60.69
N ARG A 16 24.90 -30.70 -60.66
CA ARG A 16 25.42 -31.28 -59.41
C ARG A 16 25.95 -30.21 -58.44
N LEU A 17 26.58 -29.15 -58.95
CA LEU A 17 27.03 -28.03 -58.14
C LEU A 17 25.83 -27.27 -57.55
N THR A 18 24.81 -27.03 -58.36
CA THR A 18 23.57 -26.35 -57.93
C THR A 18 22.88 -27.13 -56.82
N ASP A 19 22.68 -28.44 -57.00
CA ASP A 19 22.10 -29.32 -55.98
C ASP A 19 22.90 -29.30 -54.66
N THR A 20 24.23 -29.28 -54.78
CA THR A 20 25.14 -29.23 -53.62
C THR A 20 25.03 -27.90 -52.88
N VAL A 21 24.95 -26.79 -53.61
CA VAL A 21 24.82 -25.45 -53.03
C VAL A 21 23.44 -25.30 -52.37
N ASP A 22 22.37 -25.73 -53.02
CA ASP A 22 21.01 -25.68 -52.46
C ASP A 22 20.87 -26.52 -51.19
N HIS A 23 21.44 -27.74 -51.17
CA HIS A 23 21.49 -28.55 -49.95
C HIS A 23 22.26 -27.84 -48.82
N LYS A 24 23.40 -27.20 -49.13
CA LYS A 24 24.16 -26.46 -48.12
C LYS A 24 23.41 -25.24 -47.61
N ILE A 25 22.72 -24.51 -48.48
CA ILE A 25 21.88 -23.37 -48.10
C ILE A 25 20.76 -23.82 -47.16
N GLN A 26 20.06 -24.91 -47.50
CA GLN A 26 19.00 -25.47 -46.66
C GLN A 26 19.54 -25.94 -45.30
N SER A 27 20.70 -26.60 -45.28
CA SER A 27 21.37 -27.01 -44.03
C SER A 27 21.72 -25.81 -43.16
N ILE A 28 22.33 -24.77 -43.74
CA ILE A 28 22.69 -23.54 -43.01
C ILE A 28 21.44 -22.83 -42.48
N GLN A 29 20.36 -22.78 -43.25
CA GLN A 29 19.09 -22.20 -42.81
C GLN A 29 18.47 -22.99 -41.66
N ALA A 30 18.51 -24.32 -41.72
CA ALA A 30 18.02 -25.18 -40.63
C ALA A 30 18.85 -24.98 -39.35
N GLU A 31 20.18 -24.95 -39.46
CA GLU A 31 21.07 -24.67 -38.33
C GLU A 31 20.85 -23.27 -37.75
N LEU A 32 20.68 -22.25 -38.59
CA LEU A 32 20.42 -20.88 -38.17
C LEU A 32 19.09 -20.76 -37.42
N ASN A 33 18.03 -21.41 -37.92
CA ASN A 33 16.72 -21.43 -37.28
C ASN A 33 16.76 -22.18 -35.94
N ALA A 34 17.46 -23.31 -35.87
CA ALA A 34 17.67 -24.05 -34.63
C ALA A 34 18.43 -23.21 -33.60
N LYS A 35 19.49 -22.51 -34.03
CA LYS A 35 20.26 -21.60 -33.16
C LYS A 35 19.45 -20.41 -32.70
N LYS A 36 18.61 -19.83 -33.57
CA LYS A 36 17.69 -18.76 -33.19
C LYS A 36 16.70 -19.21 -32.12
N ALA A 37 16.07 -20.36 -32.30
CA ALA A 37 15.15 -20.92 -31.31
C ALA A 37 15.85 -21.23 -29.96
N GLU A 38 17.08 -21.74 -30.00
CA GLU A 38 17.90 -21.96 -28.80
C GLU A 38 18.18 -20.64 -28.06
N ILE A 39 18.54 -19.58 -28.79
CA ILE A 39 18.82 -18.26 -28.23
C ILE A 39 17.56 -17.65 -27.63
N ASP A 40 16.44 -17.65 -28.36
CA ASP A 40 15.16 -17.09 -27.91
C ASP A 40 14.70 -17.79 -26.63
N SER A 41 14.78 -19.14 -26.58
CA SER A 41 14.45 -19.91 -25.38
C SER A 41 15.33 -19.54 -24.18
N ARG A 42 16.65 -19.41 -24.39
CA ARG A 42 17.58 -19.01 -23.34
C ARG A 42 17.35 -17.57 -22.86
N LEU A 43 16.94 -16.67 -23.76
CA LEU A 43 16.64 -15.28 -23.42
C LEU A 43 15.39 -15.20 -22.55
N THR A 44 14.28 -15.84 -22.96
CA THR A 44 13.05 -15.89 -22.16
C THR A 44 13.27 -16.53 -20.78
N ALA A 45 14.05 -17.62 -20.69
CA ALA A 45 14.38 -18.22 -19.41
C ALA A 45 15.18 -17.28 -18.50
N LYS A 46 16.08 -16.47 -19.08
CA LYS A 46 16.84 -15.46 -18.33
C LYS A 46 15.95 -14.30 -17.87
N GLU A 47 15.04 -13.82 -18.71
CA GLU A 47 14.07 -12.76 -18.35
C GLU A 47 13.22 -13.20 -17.17
N GLN A 48 12.64 -14.41 -17.21
CA GLN A 48 11.87 -14.98 -16.11
C GLN A 48 12.71 -15.14 -14.83
N ALA A 49 13.97 -15.58 -14.95
CA ALA A 49 14.87 -15.71 -13.81
C ALA A 49 15.23 -14.35 -13.18
N VAL A 50 15.41 -13.30 -14.01
CA VAL A 50 15.66 -11.94 -13.54
C VAL A 50 14.43 -11.37 -12.85
N GLU A 51 13.23 -11.51 -13.43
CA GLU A 51 11.98 -11.07 -12.80
C GLU A 51 11.74 -11.78 -11.45
N SER A 52 11.97 -13.09 -11.39
CA SER A 52 11.87 -13.87 -10.16
C SER A 52 12.84 -13.37 -9.09
N LYS A 53 14.09 -13.09 -9.47
CA LYS A 53 15.09 -12.51 -8.55
C LYS A 53 14.71 -11.11 -8.09
N ILE A 54 14.20 -10.26 -8.98
CA ILE A 54 13.72 -8.91 -8.62
C ILE A 54 12.59 -9.02 -7.59
N ALA A 55 11.60 -9.89 -7.82
CA ALA A 55 10.51 -10.11 -6.87
C ALA A 55 10.99 -10.66 -5.51
N GLN A 56 12.00 -11.55 -5.52
CA GLN A 56 12.63 -12.02 -4.28
C GLN A 56 13.40 -10.91 -3.56
N PHE A 57 14.16 -10.09 -4.28
CA PHE A 57 14.86 -8.95 -3.72
C PHE A 57 13.90 -7.93 -3.11
N GLN A 58 12.79 -7.61 -3.78
CA GLN A 58 11.76 -6.71 -3.27
C GLN A 58 11.20 -7.20 -1.91
N LYS A 59 10.92 -8.50 -1.79
CA LYS A 59 10.47 -9.11 -0.52
C LYS A 59 11.54 -9.11 0.58
N ALA A 60 12.81 -9.09 0.19
CA ALA A 60 13.96 -9.14 1.10
C ALA A 60 14.49 -7.75 1.48
N LEU A 61 13.98 -6.67 0.88
CA LEU A 61 14.34 -5.31 1.28
C LEU A 61 13.88 -5.05 2.72
N PRO A 62 14.69 -4.35 3.53
CA PRO A 62 14.30 -3.99 4.89
C PRO A 62 12.97 -3.23 4.89
N LEU A 63 12.18 -3.42 5.96
CA LEU A 63 10.95 -2.66 6.19
C LEU A 63 11.25 -1.17 6.05
N ALA A 64 10.57 -0.51 5.11
CA ALA A 64 10.73 0.90 4.90
C ALA A 64 10.09 1.62 6.10
N PRO A 65 10.65 2.76 6.53
CA PRO A 65 10.07 3.51 7.62
C PRO A 65 8.65 3.96 7.26
N ASN A 66 7.78 4.01 8.27
CA ASN A 66 6.48 4.66 8.12
C ASN A 66 6.70 6.13 7.79
N THR A 67 6.16 6.59 6.68
CA THR A 67 6.26 8.00 6.28
C THR A 67 5.32 8.89 7.09
N LEU A 68 4.33 8.29 7.75
CA LEU A 68 3.42 8.99 8.66
C LEU A 68 4.04 9.12 10.05
N SER A 69 3.97 10.32 10.61
CA SER A 69 4.41 10.59 11.99
C SER A 69 3.33 10.19 13.01
N ASP A 70 3.72 9.78 14.22
CA ASP A 70 2.81 9.63 15.38
C ASP A 70 1.59 8.69 15.17
N THR A 71 1.70 7.70 14.29
CA THR A 71 0.61 6.76 13.97
C THR A 71 0.35 5.69 15.03
N LYS A 72 1.23 5.59 16.02
CA LYS A 72 1.08 4.67 17.15
C LYS A 72 0.23 5.28 18.28
N HIS A 73 0.51 6.52 18.63
CA HIS A 73 -0.03 7.13 19.85
C HIS A 73 -1.03 8.23 19.56
N PHE A 74 -0.99 8.85 18.38
CA PHE A 74 -1.84 9.99 18.05
C PHE A 74 -1.76 11.05 19.17
N ALA A 75 -0.55 11.33 19.65
CA ALA A 75 -0.27 12.21 20.78
C ALA A 75 -0.92 13.58 20.62
N GLN A 76 -1.00 14.09 19.39
CA GLN A 76 -1.56 15.40 19.06
C GLN A 76 -3.06 15.38 18.67
N ILE A 77 -3.74 14.24 18.81
CA ILE A 77 -5.20 14.14 18.63
C ILE A 77 -5.83 13.92 20.01
N CYS A 78 -6.83 14.72 20.38
CA CYS A 78 -7.46 14.67 21.72
C CYS A 78 -6.42 14.75 22.85
N LYS A 79 -5.43 15.65 22.73
CA LYS A 79 -4.30 15.71 23.67
C LYS A 79 -4.67 16.29 25.04
N ASP A 80 -5.63 17.21 25.06
CA ASP A 80 -6.04 17.98 26.25
C ASP A 80 -7.34 17.45 26.88
N VAL A 81 -7.72 16.20 26.59
CA VAL A 81 -8.93 15.56 27.12
C VAL A 81 -8.62 14.14 27.58
N GLU A 82 -9.42 13.63 28.50
CA GLU A 82 -9.30 12.26 28.99
C GLU A 82 -9.57 11.21 27.89
N PRO A 83 -8.83 10.09 27.84
CA PRO A 83 -9.10 8.99 26.92
C PRO A 83 -10.55 8.49 27.02
N GLY A 84 -11.19 8.20 25.89
CA GLY A 84 -12.61 7.86 25.84
C GLY A 84 -13.56 9.05 25.68
N THR A 85 -13.06 10.28 25.73
CA THR A 85 -13.88 11.48 25.48
C THR A 85 -14.01 11.75 23.97
N ALA A 86 -15.26 11.83 23.49
CA ALA A 86 -15.55 12.25 22.13
C ALA A 86 -15.36 13.76 21.97
N VAL A 87 -14.58 14.17 20.98
CA VAL A 87 -14.30 15.58 20.68
C VAL A 87 -14.65 15.87 19.22
N ASP A 88 -15.19 17.05 18.95
CA ASP A 88 -15.38 17.54 17.58
C ASP A 88 -14.08 17.38 16.77
N VAL A 89 -14.17 16.73 15.61
CA VAL A 89 -12.99 16.33 14.84
C VAL A 89 -12.13 17.54 14.49
N LEU A 90 -12.75 18.68 14.14
CA LEU A 90 -12.08 19.90 13.70
C LEU A 90 -11.32 20.60 14.81
N LYS A 91 -11.67 20.31 16.08
CA LYS A 91 -10.98 20.83 17.27
C LYS A 91 -10.00 19.84 17.88
N ALA A 92 -10.19 18.55 17.62
CA ALA A 92 -9.41 17.48 18.24
C ALA A 92 -7.97 17.37 17.72
N HIS A 93 -7.69 17.82 16.50
CA HIS A 93 -6.40 17.62 15.84
C HIS A 93 -5.48 18.83 16.01
N ALA A 94 -4.21 18.56 16.32
CA ALA A 94 -3.11 19.50 16.21
C ALA A 94 -2.00 18.94 15.31
N ALA A 95 -1.10 19.83 14.85
CA ALA A 95 0.04 19.45 14.01
C ALA A 95 0.80 18.26 14.63
N PRO A 96 1.20 17.25 13.83
CA PRO A 96 1.22 17.24 12.36
C PRO A 96 -0.13 16.91 11.71
N TRP A 97 -1.17 16.60 12.48
CA TRP A 97 -2.45 16.19 11.94
C TRP A 97 -3.34 17.38 11.58
N SER A 98 -4.03 17.26 10.45
CA SER A 98 -5.03 18.20 9.99
C SER A 98 -6.32 17.48 9.59
N THR A 99 -7.43 18.21 9.73
CA THR A 99 -8.76 17.75 9.35
C THR A 99 -9.55 18.94 8.83
N PHE A 100 -10.39 18.71 7.82
CA PHE A 100 -11.24 19.75 7.25
C PHE A 100 -12.31 19.13 6.33
N PHE A 101 -13.47 19.78 6.26
CA PHE A 101 -14.40 19.56 5.16
C PHE A 101 -13.90 20.27 3.91
N TRP A 102 -13.99 19.63 2.75
CA TRP A 102 -13.53 20.19 1.50
C TRP A 102 -14.66 20.53 0.54
N GLY A 103 -14.45 21.53 -0.32
CA GLY A 103 -15.34 21.82 -1.44
C GLY A 103 -16.74 22.27 -1.03
N GLY A 104 -16.93 22.79 0.18
CA GLY A 104 -18.24 23.16 0.71
C GLY A 104 -19.07 21.99 1.24
N SER A 105 -18.47 20.82 1.42
CA SER A 105 -19.08 19.71 2.16
C SER A 105 -19.34 20.10 3.61
N GLY A 106 -20.25 19.40 4.27
CA GLY A 106 -20.57 19.65 5.67
C GLY A 106 -21.25 18.46 6.34
N GLY A 107 -21.30 18.51 7.66
CA GLY A 107 -21.83 17.44 8.50
C GLY A 107 -21.34 17.56 9.94
N THR A 108 -21.49 16.49 10.70
CA THR A 108 -21.02 16.38 12.08
C THR A 108 -19.98 15.28 12.17
N ALA A 109 -18.93 15.50 12.94
CA ALA A 109 -17.89 14.50 13.10
C ALA A 109 -17.22 14.64 14.46
N THR A 110 -17.07 13.51 15.15
CA THR A 110 -16.29 13.43 16.39
C THR A 110 -15.21 12.36 16.25
N VAL A 111 -14.14 12.53 17.02
CA VAL A 111 -13.10 11.53 17.21
C VAL A 111 -12.90 11.28 18.70
N THR A 112 -12.79 10.00 19.05
CA THR A 112 -12.48 9.53 20.40
C THR A 112 -11.16 8.78 20.35
N LYS A 113 -10.21 9.13 21.23
CA LYS A 113 -8.94 8.40 21.37
C LYS A 113 -9.05 7.41 22.53
N LEU A 114 -8.83 6.14 22.24
CA LEU A 114 -8.93 5.03 23.19
C LEU A 114 -7.57 4.39 23.43
N ASN A 115 -7.33 3.94 24.66
CA ASN A 115 -6.28 2.99 24.97
C ASN A 115 -6.79 1.54 24.77
N LEU A 116 -5.87 0.56 24.81
CA LEU A 116 -6.24 -0.84 24.58
C LEU A 116 -7.16 -1.43 25.66
N SER A 117 -7.14 -0.91 26.89
CA SER A 117 -8.04 -1.36 27.97
C SER A 117 -9.50 -0.94 27.75
N GLN A 118 -9.76 0.12 26.99
CA GLN A 118 -11.11 0.64 26.73
C GLN A 118 -11.81 -0.04 25.54
N LEU A 119 -11.15 -0.91 24.78
CA LEU A 119 -11.72 -1.44 23.54
C LEU A 119 -13.02 -2.21 23.75
N GLU A 120 -13.11 -3.02 24.81
CA GLU A 120 -14.30 -3.84 25.05
C GLU A 120 -15.54 -2.99 25.39
N GLU A 121 -15.38 -1.96 26.21
CA GLU A 121 -16.45 -1.00 26.57
C GLU A 121 -17.03 -0.29 25.33
N PHE A 122 -16.20 -0.08 24.31
CA PHE A 122 -16.59 0.58 23.05
C PHE A 122 -17.02 -0.41 21.95
N GLY A 123 -17.27 -1.68 22.28
CA GLY A 123 -17.68 -2.70 21.31
C GLY A 123 -16.58 -3.11 20.33
N LEU A 124 -15.32 -2.84 20.66
CA LEU A 124 -14.13 -3.11 19.85
C LEU A 124 -13.32 -4.29 20.41
N ALA A 125 -13.99 -5.27 21.01
CA ALA A 125 -13.35 -6.48 21.54
C ALA A 125 -12.39 -7.10 20.50
N PRO A 126 -11.11 -7.31 20.84
CA PRO A 126 -10.16 -7.89 19.90
C PRO A 126 -10.54 -9.30 19.47
N ASN A 127 -10.59 -9.55 18.16
CA ASN A 127 -10.76 -10.91 17.63
C ASN A 127 -9.42 -11.66 17.61
N ALA A 128 -9.47 -12.97 17.33
CA ALA A 128 -8.28 -13.83 17.36
C ALA A 128 -7.16 -13.37 16.42
N GLU A 129 -7.51 -12.81 15.26
CA GLU A 129 -6.49 -12.31 14.32
C GLU A 129 -5.82 -11.05 14.84
N PHE A 130 -6.61 -10.10 15.37
CA PHE A 130 -6.10 -8.86 15.93
C PHE A 130 -5.25 -9.10 17.18
N LEU A 131 -5.64 -10.06 18.04
CA LEU A 131 -4.80 -10.52 19.14
C LEU A 131 -3.50 -11.14 18.63
N ARG A 132 -3.56 -12.09 17.70
CA ARG A 132 -2.37 -12.79 17.20
C ARG A 132 -1.38 -11.87 16.49
N ARG A 133 -1.87 -10.95 15.65
CA ARG A 133 -1.04 -10.14 14.75
C ARG A 133 -0.84 -8.71 15.23
N GLY A 134 -1.83 -8.11 15.89
CA GLY A 134 -1.91 -6.68 16.15
C GLY A 134 -1.75 -6.22 17.59
N ILE A 135 -2.10 -7.01 18.61
CA ILE A 135 -1.97 -6.61 20.03
C ILE A 135 -1.07 -7.56 20.83
N GLY A 136 -1.05 -8.85 20.49
CA GLY A 136 -0.42 -9.90 21.30
C GLY A 136 -1.40 -10.53 22.30
N SER A 137 -0.85 -11.16 23.35
CA SER A 137 -1.62 -11.73 24.45
C SER A 137 -1.81 -10.73 25.60
N LYS A 138 -3.00 -10.73 26.22
CA LYS A 138 -3.26 -9.99 27.45
C LYS A 138 -2.53 -10.68 28.61
N GLY A 139 -1.80 -9.92 29.43
CA GLY A 139 -1.16 -10.49 30.61
C GLY A 139 -2.17 -10.95 31.64
N ALA A 140 -1.90 -12.09 32.30
CA ALA A 140 -2.80 -12.64 33.33
C ALA A 140 -2.80 -11.82 34.63
N VAL A 141 -1.86 -10.87 34.79
CA VAL A 141 -1.62 -10.13 36.04
C VAL A 141 -1.62 -8.60 35.84
N GLY A 142 -2.17 -8.09 34.72
CA GLY A 142 -2.30 -6.65 34.49
C GLY A 142 -3.16 -6.27 33.28
N GLU A 143 -3.48 -4.98 33.15
CA GLU A 143 -4.20 -4.41 31.99
C GLU A 143 -3.31 -4.28 30.73
N LEU A 144 -2.05 -4.69 30.84
CA LEU A 144 -1.04 -4.59 29.78
C LEU A 144 -1.10 -5.81 28.84
N PHE A 145 -1.09 -5.54 27.54
CA PHE A 145 -0.85 -6.55 26.53
C PHE A 145 0.68 -6.74 26.36
N TYR A 146 1.14 -7.99 26.26
CA TYR A 146 2.57 -8.32 26.06
C TYR A 146 3.09 -8.00 24.65
N GLY A 147 2.29 -7.33 23.80
CA GLY A 147 2.73 -6.76 22.53
C GLY A 147 3.00 -5.26 22.62
N SER A 148 2.50 -4.50 21.64
CA SER A 148 2.74 -3.06 21.52
C SER A 148 1.62 -2.24 22.15
N ASN A 149 1.95 -1.33 23.07
CA ASN A 149 0.99 -0.35 23.59
C ASN A 149 0.76 0.78 22.57
N TYR A 150 -0.46 0.94 22.06
CA TYR A 150 -0.84 1.98 21.09
C TYR A 150 -2.28 2.45 21.34
N ASN A 151 -2.65 3.55 20.68
CA ASN A 151 -3.98 4.11 20.78
C ASN A 151 -4.82 3.79 19.54
N VAL A 152 -6.13 3.71 19.75
CA VAL A 152 -7.15 3.56 18.71
C VAL A 152 -7.90 4.88 18.56
N LEU A 153 -8.21 5.26 17.33
CA LEU A 153 -9.11 6.38 17.05
C LEU A 153 -10.45 5.83 16.60
N VAL A 154 -11.52 6.28 17.24
CA VAL A 154 -12.90 5.99 16.85
C VAL A 154 -13.50 7.27 16.28
N PHE A 155 -13.81 7.24 14.98
CA PHE A 155 -14.50 8.31 14.29
C PHE A 155 -16.00 8.00 14.27
N ASP A 156 -16.83 8.96 14.65
CA ASP A 156 -18.28 8.96 14.41
C ASP A 156 -18.60 10.16 13.51
N VAL A 157 -18.92 9.87 12.26
CA VAL A 157 -18.99 10.86 11.17
C VAL A 157 -20.33 10.75 10.48
N GLU A 158 -20.99 11.89 10.31
CA GLU A 158 -22.14 12.07 9.43
C GLU A 158 -21.81 13.16 8.40
N ILE A 159 -21.91 12.82 7.11
CA ILE A 159 -21.80 13.78 6.02
C ILE A 159 -23.18 13.90 5.36
N ASN A 160 -23.82 15.04 5.53
CA ASN A 160 -25.17 15.30 5.03
C ASN A 160 -25.25 16.49 4.07
N GLN A 161 -24.16 17.26 3.93
CA GLN A 161 -24.04 18.31 2.93
C GLN A 161 -23.00 17.93 1.86
N PRO A 162 -23.40 17.81 0.59
CA PRO A 162 -22.49 17.47 -0.50
C PRO A 162 -21.54 18.62 -0.81
N SER A 163 -20.47 18.30 -1.55
CA SER A 163 -19.56 19.28 -2.12
C SER A 163 -20.26 20.10 -3.21
N LYS A 164 -19.77 21.32 -3.42
CA LYS A 164 -20.21 22.22 -4.49
C LYS A 164 -19.98 21.66 -5.90
N GLN A 165 -19.07 20.69 -6.03
CA GLN A 165 -18.65 20.14 -7.32
C GLN A 165 -19.37 18.83 -7.66
N ASN A 166 -19.89 18.11 -6.66
CA ASN A 166 -20.59 16.85 -6.85
C ASN A 166 -21.72 16.72 -5.81
N ALA A 167 -22.97 16.76 -6.29
CA ALA A 167 -24.17 16.68 -5.46
C ALA A 167 -24.35 15.34 -4.73
N ASN A 168 -23.63 14.29 -5.14
CA ASN A 168 -23.73 12.95 -4.57
C ASN A 168 -22.58 12.63 -3.60
N GLU A 169 -21.73 13.61 -3.28
CA GLU A 169 -20.49 13.36 -2.56
C GLU A 169 -20.12 14.53 -1.65
N GLY A 170 -19.96 14.26 -0.35
CA GLY A 170 -19.24 15.16 0.56
C GLY A 170 -17.90 14.56 0.98
N LEU A 171 -16.96 15.43 1.34
CA LEU A 171 -15.58 15.09 1.69
C LEU A 171 -15.19 15.67 3.05
N LEU A 172 -14.79 14.79 3.98
CA LEU A 172 -14.14 15.13 5.23
C LEU A 172 -12.75 14.49 5.26
N PHE A 173 -11.71 15.31 5.13
CA PHE A 173 -10.33 14.86 5.26
C PHE A 173 -9.98 14.72 6.73
N VAL A 174 -9.35 13.62 7.11
CA VAL A 174 -8.89 13.31 8.48
C VAL A 174 -7.47 12.76 8.42
N LEU A 175 -6.74 12.80 9.55
CA LEU A 175 -5.39 12.23 9.65
C LEU A 175 -4.43 12.70 8.54
N ASN A 176 -4.67 13.89 7.98
CA ASN A 176 -3.90 14.43 6.88
C ASN A 176 -2.70 15.17 7.44
N GLN A 177 -1.48 14.81 7.04
CA GLN A 177 -0.27 15.47 7.50
C GLN A 177 0.33 16.45 6.47
N GLY A 178 -0.37 16.72 5.36
CA GLY A 178 0.06 17.59 4.25
C GLY A 178 0.15 16.87 2.90
N CYS A 179 -0.01 17.59 1.80
CA CYS A 179 -0.04 16.99 0.46
C CYS A 179 1.38 16.76 -0.13
N HIS A 180 2.29 17.69 0.14
CA HIS A 180 3.62 17.78 -0.47
C HIS A 180 4.71 17.07 0.33
N THR A 181 4.39 16.55 1.52
CA THR A 181 5.37 16.13 2.53
C THR A 181 5.56 14.62 2.68
N PHE A 182 4.66 13.75 2.18
CA PHE A 182 4.70 12.30 2.53
C PHE A 182 5.29 11.38 1.50
N VAL A 183 5.03 11.62 0.22
CA VAL A 183 5.42 10.67 -0.81
C VAL A 183 5.85 11.48 -2.04
N GLY A 184 7.14 11.39 -2.36
CA GLY A 184 7.83 12.34 -3.22
C GLY A 184 7.18 12.49 -4.58
N TRP A 185 6.60 13.66 -4.82
CA TRP A 185 6.02 14.07 -6.11
C TRP A 185 7.06 14.03 -7.26
N ASP A 186 8.35 14.14 -6.92
CA ASP A 186 9.45 14.30 -7.90
C ASP A 186 10.53 13.20 -7.79
N ARG A 187 10.26 12.09 -7.10
CA ARG A 187 11.30 11.10 -6.75
C ARG A 187 11.37 9.86 -7.66
N GLY A 188 10.66 9.85 -8.78
CA GLY A 188 10.61 8.69 -9.68
C GLY A 188 9.44 7.77 -9.41
N GLU A 189 9.36 6.68 -10.18
CA GLU A 189 8.44 5.58 -9.91
C GLU A 189 8.96 4.75 -8.72
N PHE A 190 8.09 4.46 -7.77
CA PHE A 190 8.36 3.56 -6.66
C PHE A 190 7.11 2.80 -6.23
N LEU A 191 7.33 1.74 -5.47
CA LEU A 191 6.25 0.95 -4.89
C LEU A 191 5.84 1.57 -3.56
N THR A 192 4.55 1.85 -3.40
CA THR A 192 3.96 2.28 -2.13
C THR A 192 3.16 1.15 -1.53
N GLN A 193 3.24 1.01 -0.22
CA GLN A 193 2.39 0.13 0.56
C GLN A 193 1.66 0.95 1.62
N ALA A 194 0.38 0.63 1.81
CA ALA A 194 -0.41 1.11 2.93
C ALA A 194 -0.98 -0.07 3.71
N SER A 195 -1.12 0.08 5.03
CA SER A 195 -1.89 -0.87 5.84
C SER A 195 -2.46 -0.22 7.09
N CYS A 196 -3.51 -0.80 7.65
CA CYS A 196 -4.11 -0.39 8.92
C CYS A 196 -5.01 -1.50 9.47
N TRP A 197 -5.34 -1.40 10.75
CA TRP A 197 -6.46 -2.13 11.34
C TRP A 197 -7.69 -1.24 11.39
N VAL A 198 -8.83 -1.78 10.98
CA VAL A 198 -10.12 -1.07 11.00
C VAL A 198 -11.22 -1.93 11.57
N ASN A 199 -12.23 -1.32 12.18
CA ASN A 199 -13.45 -1.99 12.62
C ASN A 199 -14.65 -1.05 12.41
N VAL A 200 -15.57 -1.43 11.54
CA VAL A 200 -16.76 -0.62 11.22
C VAL A 200 -17.91 -1.03 12.13
N LEU A 201 -18.34 -0.09 12.97
CA LEU A 201 -19.36 -0.29 14.00
C LEU A 201 -20.76 0.06 13.50
N GLU A 202 -20.87 1.14 12.74
CA GLU A 202 -22.13 1.62 12.14
C GLU A 202 -21.86 2.13 10.72
N HIS A 203 -22.77 1.86 9.79
CA HIS A 203 -22.72 2.39 8.43
C HIS A 203 -24.12 2.69 7.89
N SER A 204 -24.27 3.80 7.18
CA SER A 204 -25.46 4.11 6.41
C SER A 204 -25.14 5.04 5.23
N GLY A 205 -25.93 4.96 4.17
CA GLY A 205 -25.76 5.78 2.97
C GLY A 205 -24.60 5.30 2.07
N SER A 206 -23.98 6.23 1.35
CA SER A 206 -22.88 6.00 0.42
C SER A 206 -21.50 6.31 1.01
N ILE A 207 -21.43 6.76 2.26
CA ILE A 207 -20.17 7.13 2.92
C ILE A 207 -19.18 5.96 2.92
N THR A 208 -17.92 6.24 2.60
CA THR A 208 -16.82 5.28 2.60
C THR A 208 -15.63 5.96 3.27
N PHE A 209 -14.98 5.24 4.18
CA PHE A 209 -13.76 5.70 4.81
C PHE A 209 -12.55 5.19 4.02
N TYR A 210 -11.65 6.10 3.70
CA TYR A 210 -10.40 5.81 3.04
C TYR A 210 -9.24 6.13 3.97
N PRO A 211 -8.75 5.17 4.76
CA PRO A 211 -7.61 5.38 5.67
C PRO A 211 -6.30 5.65 4.92
N SER A 212 -6.24 5.35 3.63
CA SER A 212 -5.15 5.71 2.73
C SER A 212 -5.72 5.98 1.34
N GLN A 213 -5.44 7.16 0.77
CA GLN A 213 -5.91 7.54 -0.56
C GLN A 213 -5.01 8.59 -1.24
N ASN A 214 -5.38 8.88 -2.49
CA ASN A 214 -4.83 9.84 -3.43
C ASN A 214 -3.69 9.22 -4.25
N ARG A 215 -2.43 9.60 -3.98
CA ARG A 215 -1.26 9.03 -4.67
C ARG A 215 -0.54 7.97 -3.84
N SER A 216 -1.01 7.71 -2.62
CA SER A 216 -0.67 6.52 -1.84
C SER A 216 -1.41 5.27 -2.36
N ALA A 217 -1.03 4.09 -1.84
CA ALA A 217 -1.78 2.86 -2.06
C ALA A 217 -3.16 2.95 -1.37
N ALA A 218 -4.23 2.89 -2.15
CA ALA A 218 -5.56 3.19 -1.67
C ALA A 218 -6.16 2.02 -0.88
N ILE A 219 -6.73 2.33 0.29
CA ILE A 219 -7.54 1.41 1.10
C ILE A 219 -8.92 2.03 1.23
N ALA A 220 -9.96 1.23 0.99
CA ALA A 220 -11.36 1.65 1.13
C ALA A 220 -12.08 0.73 2.11
N VAL A 221 -12.92 1.34 2.95
CA VAL A 221 -13.70 0.67 4.00
C VAL A 221 -15.13 1.22 3.95
N GLY A 222 -16.13 0.35 3.88
CA GLY A 222 -17.52 0.76 3.69
C GLY A 222 -18.53 -0.18 4.35
N GLY A 223 -19.78 -0.16 3.88
CA GLY A 223 -20.86 -0.96 4.48
C GLY A 223 -20.65 -2.47 4.43
N GLY A 224 -19.87 -2.99 3.47
CA GLY A 224 -19.50 -4.40 3.43
C GLY A 224 -18.58 -4.86 4.57
N ASP A 225 -18.00 -3.92 5.31
CA ASP A 225 -17.11 -4.18 6.44
C ASP A 225 -17.80 -4.03 7.81
N GLU A 226 -19.07 -3.62 7.82
CA GLU A 226 -19.86 -3.40 9.04
C GLU A 226 -19.96 -4.70 9.87
N LYS A 227 -19.68 -4.61 11.17
CA LYS A 227 -19.83 -5.71 12.15
C LYS A 227 -18.98 -6.96 11.88
N LEU A 228 -17.96 -6.87 11.03
CA LEU A 228 -16.99 -7.97 10.84
C LEU A 228 -15.89 -8.00 11.93
N GLY A 229 -15.89 -7.03 12.85
CA GLY A 229 -14.86 -6.86 13.86
C GLY A 229 -13.58 -6.24 13.28
N TRP A 230 -12.46 -6.44 13.96
CA TRP A 230 -11.15 -5.94 13.53
C TRP A 230 -10.65 -6.62 12.26
N GLN A 231 -10.40 -5.83 11.22
CA GLN A 231 -9.88 -6.28 9.93
C GLN A 231 -8.54 -5.62 9.64
N TYR A 232 -7.56 -6.42 9.22
CA TYR A 232 -6.32 -5.90 8.66
C TYR A 232 -6.55 -5.56 7.18
N LYS A 233 -6.44 -4.27 6.83
CA LYS A 233 -6.54 -3.80 5.45
C LYS A 233 -5.16 -3.42 4.95
N HIS A 234 -4.87 -3.80 3.72
CA HIS A 234 -3.60 -3.57 3.07
C HIS A 234 -3.79 -3.32 1.58
N SER A 235 -2.93 -2.47 1.02
CA SER A 235 -2.88 -2.18 -0.41
C SER A 235 -1.44 -1.86 -0.82
N ALA A 236 -1.11 -2.16 -2.08
CA ALA A 236 0.16 -1.79 -2.70
C ALA A 236 -0.09 -1.16 -4.06
N ARG A 237 0.74 -0.19 -4.45
CA ARG A 237 0.61 0.54 -5.70
C ARG A 237 1.98 0.94 -6.23
N GLY A 238 2.30 0.51 -7.45
CA GLY A 238 3.40 1.06 -8.24
C GLY A 238 3.02 2.40 -8.87
N GLY A 239 3.98 3.32 -8.93
CA GLY A 239 3.81 4.59 -9.64
C GLY A 239 4.54 5.74 -8.97
N TRP A 240 4.19 6.95 -9.38
CA TRP A 240 4.75 8.16 -8.81
C TRP A 240 4.09 8.47 -7.46
N GLY A 241 4.92 8.84 -6.50
CA GLY A 241 4.49 9.37 -5.22
C GLY A 241 3.58 10.58 -5.34
N GLY A 242 2.88 10.91 -4.26
CA GLY A 242 2.21 12.18 -4.12
C GLY A 242 1.53 12.30 -2.77
N CYS A 243 0.34 12.89 -2.70
CA CYS A 243 -0.31 13.07 -1.40
C CYS A 243 -0.86 11.77 -0.82
N HIS A 244 -0.73 11.64 0.50
CA HIS A 244 -1.58 10.79 1.33
C HIS A 244 -2.60 11.70 2.02
N GLN A 245 -3.87 11.47 1.74
CA GLN A 245 -4.95 12.27 2.31
C GLN A 245 -6.10 11.35 2.67
N PRO A 246 -6.10 10.77 3.88
CA PRO A 246 -7.22 9.98 4.35
C PRO A 246 -8.48 10.83 4.41
N LEU A 247 -9.61 10.23 4.06
CA LEU A 247 -10.88 10.94 4.08
C LEU A 247 -12.08 10.02 4.24
N PHE A 248 -13.18 10.61 4.70
CA PHE A 248 -14.52 10.11 4.48
C PHE A 248 -15.08 10.75 3.21
N ARG A 249 -15.64 9.92 2.33
CA ARG A 249 -16.18 10.31 1.03
C ARG A 249 -17.59 9.77 0.87
N GLY A 250 -18.52 10.58 0.38
CA GLY A 250 -19.92 10.19 0.16
C GLY A 250 -20.85 10.88 1.14
N LEU A 251 -22.10 10.41 1.21
CA LEU A 251 -23.13 10.95 2.10
C LEU A 251 -23.65 9.84 3.02
N GLY A 252 -24.02 10.16 4.25
CA GLY A 252 -24.51 9.22 5.25
C GLY A 252 -23.68 9.22 6.52
N LYS A 253 -23.81 8.15 7.32
CA LYS A 253 -23.18 8.03 8.64
C LYS A 253 -22.24 6.83 8.70
N MET A 254 -21.09 7.00 9.34
CA MET A 254 -20.14 5.93 9.60
C MET A 254 -19.53 6.09 10.98
N LYS A 255 -19.57 5.02 11.79
CA LYS A 255 -18.75 4.88 12.98
C LYS A 255 -17.69 3.83 12.74
N VAL A 256 -16.42 4.21 12.79
CA VAL A 256 -15.29 3.35 12.45
C VAL A 256 -14.11 3.59 13.37
N ALA A 257 -13.51 2.50 13.85
CA ALA A 257 -12.26 2.51 14.58
C ALA A 257 -11.08 2.25 13.63
N ILE A 258 -9.95 2.90 13.88
CA ILE A 258 -8.68 2.67 13.17
C ILE A 258 -7.51 2.67 14.16
N CYS A 259 -6.51 1.82 13.90
CA CYS A 259 -5.21 1.93 14.53
C CYS A 259 -4.07 1.50 13.61
N LEU A 260 -2.86 1.93 13.99
CA LEU A 260 -1.61 1.64 13.31
C LEU A 260 -1.65 1.90 11.79
N PRO A 261 -2.12 3.07 11.32
CA PRO A 261 -2.00 3.41 9.91
C PRO A 261 -0.52 3.47 9.51
N TYR A 262 -0.20 2.82 8.41
CA TYR A 262 1.13 2.77 7.82
C TYR A 262 1.06 3.17 6.36
N VAL A 263 2.02 4.00 5.94
CA VAL A 263 2.34 4.25 4.53
C VAL A 263 3.85 4.23 4.39
N GLY A 264 4.38 3.52 3.41
CA GLY A 264 5.83 3.46 3.19
C GLY A 264 6.22 3.12 1.76
N THR A 265 7.51 3.31 1.45
CA THR A 265 8.11 3.06 0.14
C THR A 265 8.72 1.66 0.09
N GLY A 266 8.03 0.71 -0.51
CA GLY A 266 8.44 -0.69 -0.59
C GLY A 266 7.25 -1.64 -0.62
N ASP A 267 7.53 -2.92 -0.85
CA ASP A 267 6.59 -4.01 -0.62
C ASP A 267 7.20 -4.94 0.42
N HIS A 268 6.58 -4.94 1.59
CA HIS A 268 6.95 -5.72 2.74
C HIS A 268 6.16 -7.04 2.80
N GLY A 269 5.40 -7.34 1.75
CA GLY A 269 4.40 -8.39 1.72
C GLY A 269 3.28 -8.14 2.73
N ASN A 270 2.59 -9.22 3.09
CA ASN A 270 1.55 -9.22 4.13
C ASN A 270 2.14 -9.13 5.56
N ASN A 271 3.41 -8.74 5.73
CA ASN A 271 3.99 -8.54 7.05
C ASN A 271 3.35 -7.33 7.71
N MET A 272 2.98 -7.49 8.98
CA MET A 272 2.48 -6.37 9.77
C MET A 272 3.65 -5.45 10.12
N ILE A 273 3.49 -4.17 9.80
CA ILE A 273 4.46 -3.14 10.12
C ILE A 273 3.92 -2.42 11.34
N TRP A 274 4.59 -2.60 12.46
CA TRP A 274 4.26 -1.85 13.67
C TRP A 274 4.62 -0.38 13.43
N ALA A 275 3.79 0.54 13.91
CA ALA A 275 4.03 1.98 13.75
C ALA A 275 5.40 2.45 14.30
N ASP A 276 6.00 1.65 15.18
CA ASP A 276 7.31 1.79 15.81
C ASP A 276 8.30 0.67 15.42
N SER A 277 7.98 -0.13 14.39
CA SER A 277 9.02 -0.69 13.50
C SER A 277 9.62 0.44 12.67
N ILE A 278 10.14 1.46 13.35
CA ILE A 278 11.19 2.31 12.85
C ILE A 278 12.37 1.35 12.70
N GLY A 279 12.59 0.85 11.50
CA GLY A 279 13.85 0.19 11.18
C GLY A 279 14.96 1.11 11.69
N HIS A 280 15.83 0.59 12.55
CA HIS A 280 17.02 1.32 12.96
C HIS A 280 17.71 1.86 11.69
N PRO A 281 18.05 3.16 11.66
CA PRO A 281 18.51 3.83 10.46
C PRO A 281 19.84 3.23 10.00
N TYR A 282 19.79 2.41 8.97
CA TYR A 282 20.84 2.45 7.95
C TYR A 282 20.62 3.61 6.96
N SER A 283 19.64 4.48 7.20
CA SER A 283 19.45 5.75 6.49
C SER A 283 19.77 6.92 7.41
N HIS A 284 20.88 7.60 7.11
CA HIS A 284 21.43 8.76 7.79
C HIS A 284 20.41 9.75 8.39
N VAL A 285 20.79 10.29 9.57
CA VAL A 285 20.22 11.41 10.36
C VAL A 285 18.83 11.22 10.98
N GLY A 286 18.82 10.83 12.27
CA GLY A 286 17.72 11.18 13.17
C GLY A 286 17.88 12.62 13.71
N PRO A 287 16.80 13.29 14.13
CA PRO A 287 16.94 14.48 14.97
C PRO A 287 17.36 14.04 16.38
N THR A 288 18.49 14.55 16.82
CA THR A 288 18.93 14.52 18.21
C THR A 288 17.87 15.21 19.06
N ILE A 289 17.23 14.49 19.97
CA ILE A 289 16.50 15.11 21.08
C ILE A 289 17.57 15.70 22.00
N GLN A 290 17.91 16.97 21.81
CA GLN A 290 18.57 17.75 22.84
C GLN A 290 17.49 18.29 23.78
N GLY A 291 17.53 17.86 25.04
CA GLY A 291 16.69 18.49 26.07
C GLY A 291 16.44 17.62 27.29
N VAL A 292 17.48 17.25 28.03
CA VAL A 292 17.37 17.10 29.49
C VAL A 292 18.69 17.57 30.12
N ASN A 293 18.64 18.77 30.69
CA ASN A 293 19.33 19.17 31.92
C ASN A 293 18.35 20.04 32.69
#